data_AF-A0A831V3G0-F1
#
_entry.id   AF-A0A831V3G0-F1
#
_cell.length_a   1.000
_cell.length_b   1.000
_cell.length_c   1.000
_cell.angle_alpha   90.00
_cell.angle_beta   90.00
_cell.angle_gamma   90.00
#
_symmetry.space_group_name_H-M   'P 1'
#
loop_
_entity.id
_entity.type
_entity.pdbx_description
1 polymer ?
#
loop_
_entity_poly.entity_id
_entity_poly.type
_entity_poly.pdbx_seq_one_letter_code
_entity_poly.pdbx_strand_id
1 'polypeptide(L)' 'FKAVHRQKYYRETLQLPEGALPNTEWNSDRIFSLPLFPDMTLNDVDEVVAAIKEVLA' A
#
# COMPACT_ATOMS: atom_id res chain seq x y z
N PHE A 1 -2.84 2.06 1.48
CA PHE A 1 -2.79 1.72 2.92
C PHE A 1 -2.45 2.99 3.69
N LYS A 2 -2.91 3.21 4.94
CA LYS A 2 -2.64 4.45 5.69
C LYS A 2 -1.87 4.15 6.97
N ALA A 3 -0.71 4.80 7.13
CA ALA A 3 0.12 4.71 8.32
C ALA A 3 -0.71 4.96 9.59
N VAL A 4 -0.47 4.13 10.61
CA VAL A 4 -1.30 4.08 11.82
C VAL A 4 -1.42 5.44 12.48
N HIS A 5 -0.33 6.19 12.60
CA HIS A 5 -0.31 7.51 13.22
C HIS A 5 -1.12 8.58 12.46
N ARG A 6 -1.41 8.37 11.17
CA ARG A 6 -2.26 9.28 10.37
C ARG A 6 -3.75 8.90 10.43
N GLN A 7 -4.10 7.75 11.02
CA GLN A 7 -5.50 7.36 11.26
C GLN A 7 -6.17 8.33 12.22
N LYS A 8 -7.50 8.52 12.12
CA LYS A 8 -8.24 9.55 12.88
C LYS A 8 -7.94 9.49 14.39
N TYR A 9 -8.11 8.32 14.99
CA TYR A 9 -7.89 8.10 16.42
C TYR A 9 -6.50 8.57 16.86
N TYR A 10 -5.44 8.13 16.17
CA TYR A 10 -4.06 8.44 16.55
C TYR A 10 -3.65 9.89 16.24
N ARG A 11 -4.23 10.53 15.21
CA ARG A 11 -4.05 11.98 15.01
C ARG A 11 -4.59 12.79 16.16
N GLU A 12 -5.75 12.42 16.69
CA GLU A 12 -6.42 13.15 17.77
C GLU A 12 -5.77 12.89 19.14
N THR A 13 -5.31 11.66 19.39
CA THR A 13 -4.72 11.27 20.69
C THR A 13 -3.22 11.55 20.81
N LEU A 14 -2.43 11.33 19.76
CA LEU A 14 -0.97 11.48 19.79
C LEU A 14 -0.48 12.81 19.21
N GLN A 15 -1.25 13.42 18.30
CA GLN A 15 -0.95 14.73 17.69
C GLN A 15 0.49 14.83 17.14
N LEU A 16 0.98 13.71 16.59
CA LEU A 16 2.31 13.67 15.97
C LEU A 16 2.36 14.64 14.77
N PRO A 17 3.44 15.42 14.62
CA PRO A 17 3.61 16.29 13.47
C PRO A 17 3.75 15.45 12.19
N GLU A 18 3.36 16.05 11.06
CA GLU A 18 3.65 15.45 9.75
C GLU A 18 5.16 15.34 9.55
N GLY A 19 5.64 14.23 8.98
CA GLY A 19 7.07 13.97 8.86
C GLY A 19 7.70 13.38 10.13
N ALA A 20 6.94 13.13 11.21
CA ALA A 20 7.48 12.51 12.42
C ALA A 20 8.02 11.10 12.17
N LEU A 21 7.43 10.37 11.22
CA LEU A 21 7.82 9.00 10.87
C LEU A 21 8.00 8.88 9.34
N PRO A 22 9.05 9.50 8.77
CA PRO A 22 9.16 9.73 7.33
C PRO A 22 9.23 8.44 6.51
N ASN A 23 9.90 7.40 7.02
CA ASN A 23 9.97 6.10 6.33
C ASN A 23 8.61 5.40 6.28
N THR A 24 7.84 5.46 7.37
CA THR A 24 6.50 4.88 7.45
C THR A 24 5.53 5.63 6.55
N GLU A 25 5.64 6.95 6.50
CA GLU A 25 4.84 7.81 5.63
C GLU A 25 5.14 7.55 4.16
N TRP A 26 6.43 7.54 3.79
CA TRP A 26 6.87 7.24 2.43
C TRP A 26 6.34 5.88 1.95
N ASN A 27 6.43 4.85 2.80
CA ASN A 27 5.93 3.51 2.48
C ASN A 27 4.40 3.52 2.35
N SER A 28 3.69 4.14 3.29
CA SER A 28 2.22 4.21 3.27
C SER A 28 1.67 4.83 1.99
N ASP A 29 2.33 5.85 1.46
CA ASP A 29 1.87 6.59 0.28
C ASP A 29 2.12 5.84 -1.04
N ARG A 30 3.00 4.83 -1.04
CA ARG A 30 3.46 4.14 -2.26
C ARG A 30 3.16 2.65 -2.30
N ILE A 31 3.01 2.03 -1.13
CA ILE A 31 2.77 0.59 -1.05
C ILE A 31 1.39 0.24 -1.60
N PHE A 32 1.37 -0.80 -2.42
CA PHE A 32 0.16 -1.42 -2.93
C PHE A 32 0.32 -2.94 -2.82
N SER A 33 -0.81 -3.63 -2.72
CA SER A 33 -0.84 -5.09 -2.59
C SER A 33 -1.25 -5.71 -3.91
N LEU A 34 -0.56 -6.77 -4.30
CA LEU A 34 -0.93 -7.61 -5.43
C LEU A 34 -1.69 -8.84 -4.94
N PRO A 35 -2.66 -9.35 -5.73
CA PRO A 35 -3.32 -10.61 -5.42
C PRO A 35 -2.30 -11.76 -5.48
N LEU A 36 -2.33 -12.61 -4.46
CA LEU A 36 -1.55 -13.84 -4.38
C LEU A 36 -2.28 -14.81 -3.46
N PHE A 37 -3.16 -15.63 -4.04
CA PHE A 37 -4.03 -16.55 -3.30
C PHE A 37 -3.68 -18.01 -3.64
N PRO A 38 -3.92 -18.98 -2.73
CA PRO A 38 -3.58 -20.38 -2.96
C PRO A 38 -4.28 -21.03 -4.16
N ASP A 39 -5.41 -20.51 -4.58
CA ASP A 39 -6.25 -20.99 -5.67
C ASP A 39 -5.97 -20.30 -7.02
N MET A 40 -5.06 -19.33 -7.06
CA MET A 40 -4.66 -18.68 -8.31
C MET A 40 -4.01 -19.69 -9.27
N THR A 41 -4.48 -19.65 -10.51
CA THR A 41 -3.84 -20.33 -11.63
C THR A 41 -2.66 -19.51 -12.15
N LEU A 42 -1.81 -20.14 -12.97
CA LEU A 42 -0.73 -19.41 -13.65
C LEU A 42 -1.28 -18.31 -14.57
N ASN A 43 -2.45 -18.52 -15.17
CA ASN A 43 -3.09 -17.51 -16.01
C ASN A 43 -3.50 -16.27 -15.20
N ASP A 44 -4.03 -16.47 -13.98
CA ASP A 44 -4.38 -15.34 -13.09
C ASP A 44 -3.14 -14.51 -12.72
N VAL A 45 -1.97 -15.16 -12.55
CA VAL A 45 -0.70 -14.47 -12.31
C VAL A 45 -0.25 -13.69 -13.55
N ASP A 46 -0.36 -14.28 -14.74
CA ASP A 46 0.00 -13.62 -16.00
C ASP A 46 -0.87 -12.38 -16.27
N GLU A 47 -2.17 -12.44 -15.96
CA GLU A 47 -3.10 -11.31 -16.06
C GLU A 47 -2.69 -10.16 -15.14
N VAL A 48 -2.29 -10.46 -13.89
CA VAL A 48 -1.79 -9.45 -12.95
C VAL A 48 -0.52 -8.78 -13.49
N VAL A 49 0.42 -9.56 -14.04
CA VAL A 49 1.65 -9.02 -14.65
C VAL A 49 1.33 -8.15 -15.86
N ALA A 50 0.38 -8.57 -16.71
CA ALA A 50 -0.06 -7.79 -17.87
C ALA A 50 -0.67 -6.45 -17.44
N ALA A 51 -1.57 -6.45 -16.46
CA ALA A 51 -2.18 -5.23 -15.93
C ALA A 51 -1.16 -4.25 -15.34
N ILE A 52 -0.14 -4.75 -14.62
CA ILE A 52 0.95 -3.90 -14.11
C ILE A 52 1.71 -3.25 -15.26
N LYS A 53 2.04 -4.01 -16.31
CA LYS A 53 2.76 -3.48 -17.48
C LYS A 53 1.93 -2.44 -18.23
N GLU A 54 0.61 -2.64 -18.36
CA GLU A 54 -0.31 -1.69 -18.99
C GLU A 54 -0.37 -0.36 -18.22
N VAL A 55 -0.47 -0.41 -16.90
CA VAL A 55 -0.58 0.79 -16.05
C VAL A 55 0.73 1.59 -15.98
N LEU A 56 1.88 0.91 -16.11
CA LEU A 56 3.21 1.53 -16.01
C LEU A 56 3.82 1.94 -17.37
N ALA A 57 3.20 1.57 -18.49
CA ALA A 57 3.64 1.94 -19.85
C ALA A 57 3.32 3.41 -20.17
#